data_AF-A0A2J8X0Q9-F1
#
_entry.id   AF-A0A2J8X0Q9-F1
#
_cell.length_a   1.000
_cell.length_b   1.000
_cell.length_c   1.000
_cell.angle_alpha   90.00
_cell.angle_beta   90.00
_cell.angle_gamma   90.00
#
_symmetry.space_group_name_H-M   'P 1'
#
loop_
_entity.id
_entity.type
_entity.pdbx_description
1 polymer ?
#
loop_
_entity_poly.entity_id
_entity_poly.type
_entity_poly.pdbx_seq_one_letter_code
_entity_poly.pdbx_strand_id
1 'polypeptide(L)'
;MAVKVRRQRPRRRVCWALVAVLLADLLALSDTLAVMSVDLGSESMKVAIVKPGVPMEIVLNKESRRKTPVIVTLKENERFFGDSAASMAIKNPKATLRYFQHLLGKQADNPHVALYQARFPEHELTFDPQRQTVHFQISSQLQFSPEEVLGMVLNYSRSLAEDFAEQPIKDAVITVPVFFNQAERRAVLQAARMAGLKVLQLINDNTATALSYGVFRRKDINTT
;
A
#
# COMPACT_ATOMS: atom_id res chain seq x y z
N MET A 1 -60.56 -18.23 -41.79
CA MET A 1 -59.26 -17.63 -41.41
C MET A 1 -59.40 -17.02 -40.02
N ALA A 2 -58.70 -17.53 -39.00
CA ALA A 2 -58.69 -16.93 -37.66
C ALA A 2 -57.26 -16.56 -37.28
N VAL A 3 -56.99 -15.25 -37.17
CA VAL A 3 -55.68 -14.70 -36.82
C VAL A 3 -55.51 -14.75 -35.30
N LYS A 4 -54.56 -15.57 -34.83
CA LYS A 4 -54.23 -15.72 -33.41
C LYS A 4 -53.31 -14.58 -32.97
N VAL A 5 -53.87 -13.55 -32.33
CA VAL A 5 -53.09 -12.42 -31.78
C VAL A 5 -52.26 -12.90 -30.59
N ARG A 6 -50.94 -12.95 -30.78
CA ARG A 6 -49.95 -13.33 -29.76
C ARG A 6 -49.76 -12.14 -28.80
N ARG A 7 -50.42 -12.16 -27.63
CA ARG A 7 -50.20 -11.15 -26.57
C ARG A 7 -48.74 -11.21 -26.10
N GLN A 8 -47.94 -10.22 -26.49
CA GLN A 8 -46.60 -10.01 -25.95
C GLN A 8 -46.71 -9.71 -24.44
N ARG A 9 -46.05 -10.53 -23.61
CA ARG A 9 -45.84 -10.28 -22.18
C ARG A 9 -44.38 -9.85 -21.89
N PRO A 10 -43.88 -8.67 -22.32
CA PRO A 10 -42.49 -8.30 -22.07
C PRO A 10 -42.28 -7.55 -20.74
N ARG A 11 -43.32 -6.89 -20.19
CA ARG A 11 -43.15 -5.93 -19.08
C ARG A 11 -42.67 -6.54 -17.76
N ARG A 12 -43.14 -7.73 -17.37
CA ARG A 12 -42.77 -8.33 -16.08
C ARG A 12 -41.31 -8.78 -16.01
N ARG A 13 -40.74 -9.29 -17.11
CA ARG A 13 -39.35 -9.77 -17.13
C ARG A 13 -38.34 -8.63 -17.07
N VAL A 14 -38.65 -7.50 -17.71
CA VAL A 14 -37.83 -6.29 -17.68
C VAL A 14 -37.79 -5.67 -16.27
N CYS A 15 -38.91 -5.65 -15.55
CA CYS A 15 -38.93 -5.19 -14.15
C CYS A 15 -38.06 -6.06 -13.23
N TRP A 16 -38.10 -7.38 -13.34
CA TRP A 16 -37.26 -8.25 -12.51
C TRP A 16 -35.77 -8.12 -12.83
N ALA A 17 -35.41 -7.91 -14.10
CA ALA A 17 -34.02 -7.65 -14.48
C ALA A 17 -33.52 -6.31 -13.92
N LEU A 18 -34.33 -5.24 -14.00
CA LEU A 18 -33.98 -3.93 -13.43
C LEU A 18 -33.86 -3.97 -11.90
N VAL A 19 -34.77 -4.68 -11.22
CA VAL A 19 -34.69 -4.88 -9.77
C VAL A 19 -33.44 -5.67 -9.39
N ALA A 20 -33.09 -6.72 -10.14
CA ALA A 20 -31.88 -7.50 -9.88
C ALA A 20 -30.59 -6.67 -10.08
N VAL A 21 -30.54 -5.82 -11.11
CA VAL A 21 -29.41 -4.90 -11.35
C VAL A 21 -29.33 -3.87 -10.22
N LEU A 22 -30.44 -3.25 -9.83
CA LEU A 22 -30.48 -2.30 -8.72
C LEU A 22 -30.11 -2.94 -7.38
N LEU A 23 -30.52 -4.19 -7.14
CA LEU A 23 -30.14 -4.92 -5.92
C LEU A 23 -28.65 -5.27 -5.92
N ALA A 24 -28.10 -5.66 -7.07
CA ALA A 24 -26.68 -5.94 -7.23
C ALA A 24 -25.83 -4.67 -7.04
N ASP A 25 -26.26 -3.54 -7.60
CA ASP A 25 -25.60 -2.25 -7.38
C ASP A 25 -25.72 -1.79 -5.92
N LEU A 26 -26.86 -2.02 -5.26
CA LEU A 26 -27.05 -1.71 -3.84
C LEU A 26 -26.16 -2.58 -2.92
N LEU A 27 -25.95 -3.85 -3.27
CA LEU A 27 -25.02 -4.74 -2.57
C LEU A 27 -23.56 -4.35 -2.83
N ALA A 28 -23.23 -3.86 -4.04
CA ALA A 28 -21.90 -3.36 -4.40
C ALA A 28 -21.57 -2.01 -3.73
N LEU A 29 -22.58 -1.26 -3.30
CA LEU A 29 -22.48 -0.01 -2.55
C LEU A 29 -22.22 -0.20 -1.05
N SER A 30 -22.07 -1.43 -0.56
CA SER A 30 -21.65 -1.66 0.83
C SER A 30 -20.26 -1.06 1.04
N ASP A 31 -20.17 -0.04 1.89
CA ASP A 31 -18.87 0.49 2.33
C ASP A 31 -18.03 -0.65 2.91
N THR A 32 -16.79 -0.76 2.45
CA THR A 32 -15.83 -1.73 2.98
C THR A 32 -15.51 -1.33 4.40
N LEU A 33 -15.97 -2.12 5.38
CA LEU A 33 -15.83 -1.77 6.80
C LEU A 33 -14.42 -2.03 7.35
N ALA A 34 -13.59 -2.80 6.65
CA ALA A 34 -12.21 -3.00 7.07
C ALA A 34 -11.32 -1.83 6.70
N VAL A 35 -10.51 -1.44 7.67
CA VAL A 35 -9.44 -0.47 7.52
C VAL A 35 -8.12 -1.21 7.72
N MET A 36 -7.16 -0.98 6.83
CA MET A 36 -5.79 -1.46 7.04
C MET A 36 -4.93 -0.40 7.73
N SER A 37 -3.88 -0.83 8.40
CA SER A 37 -2.81 0.04 8.86
C SER A 37 -1.47 -0.49 8.42
N VAL A 38 -0.54 0.42 8.11
CA VAL A 38 0.82 0.10 7.68
C VAL A 38 1.84 0.74 8.61
N ASP A 39 2.57 -0.11 9.33
CA ASP A 39 3.83 0.23 9.99
C ASP A 39 4.91 0.28 8.91
N LEU A 40 5.25 1.48 8.42
CA LEU A 40 6.13 1.68 7.27
C LEU A 40 7.56 1.94 7.74
N GLY A 41 8.25 0.88 8.16
CA GLY A 41 9.68 0.94 8.46
C GLY A 41 10.55 0.99 7.20
N SER A 42 11.80 1.43 7.35
CA SER A 42 12.77 1.45 6.25
C SER A 42 13.16 0.05 5.75
N GLU A 43 13.33 -0.89 6.68
CA GLU A 43 13.78 -2.25 6.40
C GLU A 43 12.62 -3.24 6.23
N SER A 44 11.62 -3.14 7.10
CA SER A 44 10.45 -4.00 7.08
C SER A 44 9.19 -3.22 7.43
N MET A 45 8.07 -3.71 6.91
CA MET A 45 6.74 -3.21 7.22
C MET A 45 5.92 -4.28 7.94
N LYS A 46 4.91 -3.82 8.67
CA LYS A 46 3.82 -4.66 9.16
C LYS A 46 2.51 -4.10 8.68
N VAL A 47 1.59 -4.99 8.35
CA VAL A 47 0.23 -4.63 7.97
C VAL A 47 -0.69 -5.19 9.04
N ALA A 48 -1.64 -4.38 9.50
CA ALA A 48 -2.69 -4.84 10.41
C ALA A 48 -4.05 -4.48 9.85
N ILE A 49 -5.05 -5.30 10.15
CA ILE A 49 -6.44 -5.03 9.79
C ILE A 49 -7.28 -4.77 11.04
N VAL A 50 -8.25 -3.87 10.90
CA VAL A 50 -9.29 -3.63 11.89
C VAL A 50 -10.63 -3.80 11.19
N LYS A 51 -11.49 -4.66 11.77
CA LYS A 51 -12.84 -4.96 11.29
C LYS A 51 -13.83 -4.76 12.45
N PRO A 52 -15.08 -4.33 12.19
CA PRO A 52 -16.10 -4.26 13.22
C PRO A 52 -16.29 -5.62 13.91
N GLY A 53 -16.26 -5.62 15.25
CA GLY A 53 -16.47 -6.82 16.06
C GLY A 53 -15.27 -7.79 16.13
N VAL A 54 -14.19 -7.54 15.41
CA VAL A 54 -12.97 -8.36 15.44
C VAL A 54 -11.81 -7.54 16.02
N PRO A 55 -11.01 -8.10 16.95
CA PRO A 55 -9.79 -7.45 17.41
C PRO A 55 -8.86 -7.08 16.26
N MET A 56 -7.98 -6.11 16.48
CA MET A 56 -6.93 -5.80 15.52
C MET A 56 -6.02 -7.01 15.32
N GLU A 57 -5.77 -7.39 14.07
CA GLU A 57 -4.92 -8.53 13.72
C GLU A 57 -3.78 -8.12 12.80
N ILE A 58 -2.60 -8.71 13.02
CA ILE A 58 -1.44 -8.53 12.14
C ILE A 58 -1.53 -9.50 10.98
N VAL A 59 -1.51 -8.95 9.77
CA VAL A 59 -1.54 -9.70 8.51
C VAL A 59 -0.22 -10.46 8.33
N LEU A 60 -0.34 -11.70 7.85
CA LEU A 60 0.79 -12.51 7.44
C LEU A 60 1.15 -12.23 5.98
N ASN A 61 2.44 -12.21 5.67
CA ASN A 61 2.91 -12.22 4.28
C ASN A 61 2.80 -13.63 3.67
N LYS A 62 3.20 -13.75 2.40
CA LYS A 62 3.12 -15.03 1.65
C LYS A 62 3.99 -16.14 2.26
N GLU A 63 5.00 -15.76 3.03
CA GLU A 63 5.92 -16.62 3.78
C GLU A 63 5.45 -16.90 5.21
N SER A 64 4.20 -16.56 5.54
CA SER A 64 3.59 -16.73 6.86
C SER A 64 4.28 -15.95 7.99
N ARG A 65 4.93 -14.83 7.66
CA ARG A 65 5.61 -13.94 8.61
C ARG A 65 4.78 -12.68 8.86
N ARG A 66 4.88 -12.15 10.09
CA ARG A 66 4.24 -10.88 10.51
C ARG A 66 5.03 -9.62 10.12
N LYS A 67 6.23 -9.78 9.57
CA LYS A 67 7.10 -8.69 9.10
C LYS A 67 7.44 -8.97 7.65
N THR A 68 7.24 -7.98 6.80
CA THR A 68 7.52 -8.06 5.37
C THR A 68 8.67 -7.13 5.03
N PRO A 69 9.76 -7.59 4.40
CA PRO A 69 10.83 -6.69 3.94
C PRO A 69 10.30 -5.60 3.00
N VAL A 70 10.72 -4.35 3.19
CA VAL A 70 10.39 -3.24 2.26
C VAL A 70 11.42 -3.19 1.15
N ILE A 71 11.30 -4.16 0.25
CA ILE A 71 12.20 -4.37 -0.88
C ILE A 71 11.37 -4.63 -2.13
N VAL A 72 11.75 -4.00 -3.23
CA VAL A 72 11.14 -4.22 -4.55
C VAL A 72 12.24 -4.63 -5.52
N THR A 73 12.07 -5.75 -6.22
CA THR A 73 12.95 -6.12 -7.33
C THR A 73 12.17 -6.03 -8.64
N LEU A 74 12.74 -5.32 -9.61
CA LEU A 74 12.15 -5.07 -10.93
C LEU A 74 12.96 -5.86 -11.96
N LYS A 75 12.41 -6.96 -12.50
CA LYS A 75 13.13 -7.83 -13.44
C LYS A 75 12.22 -8.26 -14.57
N GLU A 76 12.62 -8.05 -15.82
CA GLU A 76 11.98 -8.66 -17.01
C GLU A 76 10.44 -8.48 -17.03
N ASN A 77 9.94 -7.26 -16.75
CA ASN A 77 8.51 -6.90 -16.59
C ASN A 77 7.79 -7.49 -15.36
N GLU A 78 8.47 -8.25 -14.52
CA GLU A 78 7.95 -8.74 -13.26
C GLU A 78 8.40 -7.86 -12.09
N ARG A 79 7.55 -7.83 -11.05
CA ARG A 79 7.79 -7.12 -9.80
C ARG A 79 7.74 -8.10 -8.65
N PHE A 80 8.84 -8.22 -7.93
CA PHE A 80 8.94 -9.02 -6.72
C PHE A 80 8.89 -8.13 -5.50
N PHE A 81 8.30 -8.63 -4.42
CA PHE A 81 8.11 -7.91 -3.16
C PHE A 81 8.51 -8.78 -1.98
N GLY A 82 8.81 -8.16 -0.83
CA GLY A 82 9.02 -8.88 0.43
C GLY A 82 10.22 -9.82 0.39
N ASP A 83 10.07 -11.01 0.99
CA ASP A 83 11.12 -12.03 1.07
C ASP A 83 11.56 -12.53 -0.32
N SER A 84 10.65 -12.55 -1.30
CA SER A 84 10.98 -12.90 -2.69
C SER A 84 11.94 -11.89 -3.33
N ALA A 85 11.68 -10.58 -3.15
CA ALA A 85 12.59 -9.53 -3.61
C ALA A 85 13.93 -9.55 -2.86
N ALA A 86 13.90 -9.79 -1.54
CA ALA A 86 15.09 -9.91 -0.72
C ALA A 86 16.03 -11.01 -1.22
N SER A 87 15.49 -12.15 -1.64
CA SER A 87 16.25 -13.29 -2.18
C SER A 87 16.93 -12.98 -3.51
N MET A 88 16.46 -11.96 -4.25
CA MET A 88 17.02 -11.54 -5.53
C MET A 88 18.10 -10.45 -5.41
N ALA A 89 18.26 -9.86 -4.22
CA ALA A 89 19.16 -8.73 -3.95
C ALA A 89 20.61 -8.96 -4.41
N ILE A 90 21.12 -10.19 -4.24
CA ILE A 90 22.50 -10.55 -4.62
C ILE A 90 22.62 -10.72 -6.14
N LYS A 91 21.61 -11.30 -6.78
CA LYS A 91 21.63 -11.62 -8.22
C LYS A 91 21.28 -10.41 -9.10
N ASN A 92 20.43 -9.52 -8.60
CA ASN A 92 19.93 -8.35 -9.34
C ASN A 92 20.05 -7.07 -8.48
N PRO A 93 21.26 -6.69 -8.04
CA PRO A 93 21.43 -5.60 -7.07
C PRO A 93 20.95 -4.25 -7.61
N LYS A 94 21.27 -3.93 -8.88
CA LYS A 94 20.89 -2.67 -9.55
C LYS A 94 19.37 -2.45 -9.61
N ALA A 95 18.62 -3.54 -9.78
CA ALA A 95 17.17 -3.50 -9.93
C ALA A 95 16.41 -3.87 -8.64
N THR A 96 17.13 -4.05 -7.52
CA THR A 96 16.55 -4.36 -6.20
C THR A 96 16.63 -3.13 -5.31
N LEU A 97 15.51 -2.42 -5.20
CA LEU A 97 15.37 -1.18 -4.46
C LEU A 97 15.01 -1.45 -3.00
N ARG A 98 15.72 -0.81 -2.07
CA ARG A 98 15.55 -0.94 -0.62
C ARG A 98 15.94 0.37 0.06
N TYR A 99 15.42 0.67 1.24
CA TYR A 99 15.72 1.92 1.96
C TYR A 99 15.38 3.21 1.18
N PHE A 100 14.60 3.12 0.09
CA PHE A 100 14.22 4.24 -0.77
C PHE A 100 13.34 5.28 -0.06
N GLN A 101 12.75 4.94 1.09
CA GLN A 101 12.01 5.86 1.95
C GLN A 101 12.86 7.06 2.37
N HIS A 102 14.19 6.90 2.44
CA HIS A 102 15.13 7.99 2.72
C HIS A 102 15.30 8.98 1.55
N LEU A 103 14.68 8.73 0.40
CA LEU A 103 14.75 9.58 -0.79
C LEU A 103 13.41 10.28 -1.10
N LEU A 104 12.34 9.94 -0.39
CA LEU A 104 10.99 10.49 -0.61
C LEU A 104 11.00 12.02 -0.54
N GLY A 105 10.53 12.68 -1.60
CA GLY A 105 10.47 14.14 -1.68
C GLY A 105 11.81 14.87 -1.54
N LYS A 106 12.96 14.19 -1.67
CA LYS A 106 14.29 14.80 -1.51
C LYS A 106 14.84 15.30 -2.83
N GLN A 107 15.49 16.46 -2.76
CA GLN A 107 16.24 17.05 -3.87
C GLN A 107 17.65 16.48 -3.95
N ALA A 108 18.30 16.67 -5.12
CA ALA A 108 19.63 16.14 -5.43
C ALA A 108 20.73 16.53 -4.44
N ASP A 109 20.67 17.76 -3.91
CA ASP A 109 21.64 18.35 -3.00
C ASP A 109 21.48 17.87 -1.55
N ASN A 110 20.44 17.10 -1.24
CA ASN A 110 20.16 16.68 0.11
C ASN A 110 21.22 15.65 0.61
N PRO A 111 21.82 15.84 1.79
CA PRO A 111 22.84 14.92 2.32
C PRO A 111 22.40 13.46 2.43
N HIS A 112 21.10 13.20 2.60
CA HIS A 112 20.57 11.84 2.64
C HIS A 112 20.66 11.12 1.28
N VAL A 113 20.63 11.85 0.17
CA VAL A 113 20.80 11.29 -1.18
C VAL A 113 22.25 10.82 -1.35
N ALA A 114 23.22 11.65 -0.97
CA ALA A 114 24.63 11.26 -0.98
C ALA A 114 24.90 10.05 -0.06
N LEU A 115 24.31 10.04 1.13
CA LEU A 115 24.42 8.92 2.06
C LEU A 115 23.82 7.62 1.50
N TYR A 116 22.66 7.73 0.82
CA TYR A 116 22.04 6.58 0.15
C TYR A 116 22.95 6.04 -0.95
N GLN A 117 23.47 6.90 -1.82
CA GLN A 117 24.36 6.52 -2.92
C GLN A 117 25.65 5.85 -2.42
N ALA A 118 26.21 6.34 -1.30
CA ALA A 118 27.38 5.74 -0.68
C ALA A 118 27.11 4.32 -0.13
N ARG A 119 25.87 4.06 0.32
CA ARG A 119 25.44 2.74 0.82
C ARG A 119 25.05 1.77 -0.28
N PHE A 120 24.47 2.28 -1.38
CA PHE A 120 23.98 1.48 -2.51
C PHE A 120 24.57 2.01 -3.83
N PRO A 121 25.90 1.85 -4.05
CA PRO A 121 26.55 2.35 -5.26
C PRO A 121 26.06 1.67 -6.55
N GLU A 122 25.37 0.53 -6.43
CA GLU A 122 24.74 -0.17 -7.55
C GLU A 122 23.49 0.54 -8.12
N HIS A 123 22.85 1.41 -7.35
CA HIS A 123 21.64 2.11 -7.78
C HIS A 123 22.02 3.36 -8.55
N GLU A 124 21.54 3.45 -9.79
CA GLU A 124 21.74 4.64 -10.60
C GLU A 124 20.63 5.64 -10.32
N LEU A 125 21.00 6.81 -9.81
CA LEU A 125 20.06 7.89 -9.50
C LEU A 125 20.10 8.97 -10.58
N THR A 126 18.93 9.32 -11.09
CA THR A 126 18.70 10.46 -11.98
C THR A 126 17.79 11.47 -11.30
N PHE A 127 17.53 12.60 -11.97
CA PHE A 127 16.77 13.69 -11.37
C PHE A 127 15.65 14.15 -12.30
N ASP A 128 14.49 14.40 -11.72
CA ASP A 128 13.39 15.02 -12.43
C ASP A 128 13.74 16.48 -12.80
N PRO A 129 13.63 16.88 -14.08
CA PRO A 129 14.03 18.23 -14.51
C PRO A 129 13.12 19.34 -13.98
N GLN A 130 11.88 19.05 -13.58
CA GLN A 130 10.93 20.03 -13.05
C GLN A 130 10.95 20.09 -11.52
N ARG A 131 10.95 18.92 -10.87
CA ARG A 131 10.84 18.79 -9.40
C ARG A 131 12.19 18.71 -8.71
N GLN A 132 13.27 18.46 -9.46
CA GLN A 132 14.63 18.23 -8.96
C GLN A 132 14.72 17.10 -7.93
N THR A 133 13.74 16.20 -7.92
CA THR A 133 13.66 15.04 -7.03
C THR A 133 14.37 13.84 -7.62
N VAL A 134 14.85 12.96 -6.75
CA VAL A 134 15.57 11.74 -7.12
C VAL A 134 14.67 10.74 -7.83
N HIS A 135 15.16 10.12 -8.91
CA HIS A 135 14.57 8.95 -9.57
C HIS A 135 15.59 7.79 -9.60
N PHE A 136 15.10 6.55 -9.53
CA PHE A 136 15.88 5.35 -9.80
C PHE A 136 15.86 5.05 -11.30
N GLN A 137 17.04 4.92 -11.91
CA GLN A 137 17.20 4.43 -13.28
C GLN A 137 17.37 2.90 -13.25
N ILE A 138 16.39 2.16 -13.76
CA ILE A 138 16.40 0.68 -13.77
C ILE A 138 16.94 0.15 -15.09
N SER A 139 16.53 0.77 -16.20
CA SER A 139 17.00 0.52 -17.56
C SER A 139 16.90 1.82 -18.36
N SER A 140 17.46 1.89 -19.57
CA SER A 140 17.45 3.13 -20.38
C SER A 140 16.07 3.77 -20.60
N GLN A 141 14.99 2.98 -20.52
CA GLN A 141 13.62 3.43 -20.73
C GLN A 141 12.77 3.45 -19.46
N LEU A 142 13.28 2.90 -18.35
CA LEU A 142 12.51 2.67 -17.15
C LEU A 142 13.11 3.40 -15.95
N GLN A 143 12.37 4.40 -15.49
CA GLN A 143 12.67 5.19 -14.30
C GLN A 143 11.52 5.09 -13.31
N PHE A 144 11.84 5.13 -12.03
CA PHE A 144 10.84 5.21 -10.96
C PHE A 144 11.26 6.23 -9.90
N SER A 145 10.35 7.11 -9.55
CA SER A 145 10.46 7.92 -8.33
C SER A 145 10.35 7.04 -7.07
N PRO A 146 10.98 7.43 -5.94
CA PRO A 146 10.80 6.78 -4.65
C PRO A 146 9.32 6.64 -4.25
N GLU A 147 8.48 7.61 -4.63
CA GLU A 147 7.04 7.60 -4.41
C GLU A 147 6.35 6.49 -5.20
N GLU A 148 6.72 6.25 -6.46
CA GLU A 148 6.18 5.16 -7.26
C GLU A 148 6.57 3.81 -6.69
N VAL A 149 7.84 3.65 -6.28
CA VAL A 149 8.32 2.43 -5.61
C VAL A 149 7.55 2.18 -4.31
N LEU A 150 7.35 3.22 -3.50
CA LEU A 150 6.50 3.13 -2.30
C LEU A 150 5.06 2.78 -2.67
N GLY A 151 4.51 3.35 -3.74
CA GLY A 151 3.18 3.02 -4.24
C GLY A 151 3.04 1.55 -4.60
N MET A 152 4.06 0.94 -5.20
CA MET A 152 4.08 -0.50 -5.46
C MET A 152 4.05 -1.32 -4.17
N VAL A 153 4.83 -0.92 -3.15
CA VAL A 153 4.84 -1.58 -1.84
C VAL A 153 3.50 -1.43 -1.11
N LEU A 154 2.87 -0.26 -1.16
CA LEU A 154 1.56 -0.03 -0.56
C LEU A 154 0.47 -0.81 -1.29
N ASN A 155 0.53 -0.91 -2.62
CA ASN A 155 -0.39 -1.75 -3.39
C ASN A 155 -0.22 -3.24 -3.04
N TYR A 156 1.02 -3.70 -2.87
CA TYR A 156 1.28 -5.06 -2.38
C TYR A 156 0.77 -5.27 -0.96
N SER A 157 0.97 -4.29 -0.06
CA SER A 157 0.43 -4.31 1.30
C SER A 157 -1.09 -4.41 1.33
N ARG A 158 -1.76 -3.68 0.43
CA ARG A 158 -3.21 -3.79 0.22
C ARG A 158 -3.59 -5.20 -0.19
N SER A 159 -2.91 -5.81 -1.17
CA SER A 159 -3.21 -7.18 -1.58
C SER A 159 -3.10 -8.18 -0.44
N LEU A 160 -2.08 -8.06 0.42
CA LEU A 160 -1.96 -8.90 1.62
C LEU A 160 -3.13 -8.69 2.59
N ALA A 161 -3.53 -7.43 2.79
CA ALA A 161 -4.66 -7.10 3.65
C ALA A 161 -5.99 -7.60 3.09
N GLU A 162 -6.20 -7.50 1.78
CA GLU A 162 -7.41 -7.99 1.09
C GLU A 162 -7.51 -9.51 1.15
N ASP A 163 -6.41 -10.22 0.90
CA ASP A 163 -6.34 -11.68 1.02
C ASP A 163 -6.65 -12.13 2.45
N PHE A 164 -6.09 -11.45 3.46
CA PHE A 164 -6.36 -11.75 4.87
C PHE A 164 -7.78 -11.34 5.29
N ALA A 165 -8.31 -10.26 4.73
CA ALA A 165 -9.62 -9.74 5.09
C ALA A 165 -10.77 -10.41 4.33
N GLU A 166 -10.49 -11.13 3.25
CA GLU A 166 -11.46 -11.69 2.29
C GLU A 166 -12.44 -10.63 1.75
N GLN A 167 -12.00 -9.37 1.68
CA GLN A 167 -12.79 -8.26 1.17
C GLN A 167 -11.87 -7.14 0.67
N PRO A 168 -12.34 -6.27 -0.25
CA PRO A 168 -11.55 -5.14 -0.72
C PRO A 168 -11.24 -4.15 0.41
N ILE A 169 -10.06 -3.51 0.32
CA ILE A 169 -9.59 -2.52 1.29
C ILE A 169 -9.34 -1.19 0.58
N LYS A 170 -10.05 -0.14 1.03
CA LYS A 170 -9.93 1.21 0.46
C LYS A 170 -9.27 2.19 1.42
N ASP A 171 -9.58 2.11 2.71
CA ASP A 171 -9.13 3.06 3.71
C ASP A 171 -7.90 2.54 4.46
N ALA A 172 -6.92 3.42 4.69
CA ALA A 172 -5.66 3.08 5.35
C ALA A 172 -5.20 4.14 6.35
N VAL A 173 -4.54 3.70 7.42
CA VAL A 173 -3.71 4.54 8.32
C VAL A 173 -2.25 4.16 8.11
N ILE A 174 -1.39 5.13 7.82
CA ILE A 174 0.02 4.87 7.52
C ILE A 174 0.89 5.58 8.56
N THR A 175 1.86 4.85 9.12
CA THR A 175 2.84 5.43 10.02
C THR A 175 3.93 6.18 9.25
N VAL A 176 4.44 7.26 9.83
CA VAL A 176 5.58 8.02 9.31
C VAL A 176 6.55 8.36 10.44
N PRO A 177 7.87 8.47 10.17
CA PRO A 177 8.83 8.90 11.17
C PRO A 177 8.52 10.30 11.70
N VAL A 178 8.77 10.54 13.00
CA VAL A 178 8.54 11.86 13.63
C VAL A 178 9.29 12.99 12.92
N PHE A 179 10.50 12.71 12.42
CA PHE A 179 11.35 13.69 11.75
C PHE A 179 10.96 13.96 10.28
N PHE A 180 9.94 13.28 9.74
CA PHE A 180 9.47 13.56 8.37
C PHE A 180 8.88 14.96 8.27
N ASN A 181 9.41 15.74 7.33
CA ASN A 181 8.92 17.05 6.96
C ASN A 181 7.65 16.95 6.08
N GLN A 182 7.11 18.10 5.68
CA GLN A 182 5.87 18.13 4.90
C GLN A 182 6.02 17.60 3.48
N ALA A 183 7.20 17.72 2.86
CA ALA A 183 7.45 17.16 1.53
C ALA A 183 7.46 15.63 1.58
N GLU A 184 8.16 15.04 2.55
CA GLU A 184 8.21 13.59 2.77
C GLU A 184 6.82 13.02 3.10
N ARG A 185 6.02 13.71 3.93
CA ARG A 185 4.63 13.31 4.23
C ARG A 185 3.74 13.35 2.98
N ARG A 186 3.88 14.40 2.14
CA ARG A 186 3.14 14.49 0.86
C ARG A 186 3.55 13.40 -0.12
N ALA A 187 4.83 13.02 -0.14
CA ALA A 187 5.35 11.92 -0.93
C ALA A 187 4.69 10.59 -0.53
N VAL A 188 4.55 10.31 0.77
CA VAL A 188 3.81 9.12 1.26
C VAL A 188 2.33 9.16 0.85
N LEU A 189 1.66 10.31 0.96
CA LEU A 189 0.27 10.47 0.51
C LEU A 189 0.12 10.26 -1.01
N GLN A 190 1.09 10.74 -1.80
CA GLN A 190 1.13 10.53 -3.24
C GLN A 190 1.29 9.04 -3.57
N ALA A 191 2.20 8.34 -2.89
CA ALA A 191 2.39 6.91 -3.02
C ALA A 191 1.10 6.13 -2.69
N ALA A 192 0.43 6.47 -1.59
CA ALA A 192 -0.83 5.84 -1.19
C ALA A 192 -1.94 6.05 -2.23
N ARG A 193 -2.04 7.26 -2.80
CA ARG A 193 -2.98 7.56 -3.89
C ARG A 193 -2.69 6.73 -5.15
N MET A 194 -1.42 6.53 -5.51
CA MET A 194 -1.05 5.65 -6.63
C MET A 194 -1.39 4.18 -6.36
N ALA A 195 -1.36 3.76 -5.09
CA ALA A 195 -1.82 2.44 -4.66
C ALA A 195 -3.35 2.29 -4.59
N GLY A 196 -4.12 3.35 -4.85
CA GLY A 196 -5.58 3.36 -4.72
C GLY A 196 -6.07 3.28 -3.28
N LEU A 197 -5.26 3.74 -2.32
CA LEU A 197 -5.60 3.81 -0.90
C LEU A 197 -6.01 5.22 -0.50
N LYS A 198 -7.13 5.35 0.21
CA LYS A 198 -7.55 6.57 0.89
C LYS A 198 -6.90 6.60 2.28
N VAL A 199 -5.96 7.52 2.46
CA VAL A 199 -5.28 7.68 3.75
C VAL A 199 -6.19 8.47 4.69
N LEU A 200 -6.71 7.79 5.72
CA LEU A 200 -7.50 8.41 6.78
C LEU A 200 -6.63 9.32 7.65
N GLN A 201 -5.43 8.85 7.97
CA GLN A 201 -4.48 9.58 8.80
C GLN A 201 -3.05 9.10 8.55
N LEU A 202 -2.12 10.05 8.49
CA LEU A 202 -0.70 9.77 8.75
C LEU A 202 -0.45 9.94 10.25
N ILE A 203 0.04 8.89 10.91
CA ILE A 203 0.36 8.92 12.33
C ILE A 203 1.87 8.79 12.53
N ASN A 204 2.42 9.44 13.56
CA ASN A 204 3.82 9.23 13.87
C ASN A 204 4.04 7.82 14.43
N ASP A 205 5.10 7.15 14.00
CA ASP A 205 5.52 5.81 14.46
C ASP A 205 5.58 5.68 16.00
N ASN A 206 6.22 6.63 16.68
CA ASN A 206 6.34 6.65 18.14
C ASN A 206 4.97 6.85 18.82
N THR A 207 4.09 7.65 18.21
CA THR A 207 2.73 7.88 18.70
C THR A 207 1.86 6.63 18.53
N ALA A 208 1.94 5.96 17.39
CA ALA A 208 1.25 4.68 17.16
C ALA A 208 1.71 3.61 18.15
N THR A 209 3.01 3.55 18.44
CA THR A 209 3.59 2.67 19.46
C THR A 209 3.03 2.96 20.86
N ALA A 210 3.01 4.24 21.26
CA ALA A 210 2.44 4.66 22.54
C ALA A 210 0.94 4.35 22.63
N LEU A 211 0.18 4.55 21.53
CA LEU A 211 -1.23 4.20 21.46
C LEU A 211 -1.45 2.69 21.64
N SER A 212 -0.67 1.87 20.93
CA SER A 212 -0.72 0.41 21.08
C SER A 212 -0.44 0.00 22.53
N TYR A 213 0.57 0.58 23.17
CA TYR A 213 0.87 0.32 24.58
C TYR A 213 -0.33 0.71 25.48
N GLY A 214 -0.85 1.92 25.33
CA GLY A 214 -1.91 2.46 26.18
C GLY A 214 -3.29 1.82 25.99
N VAL A 215 -3.57 1.23 24.84
CA VAL A 215 -4.82 0.50 24.56
C VAL A 215 -4.72 -0.94 25.05
N PHE A 216 -3.64 -1.65 24.75
CA PHE A 216 -3.56 -3.09 24.99
C PHE A 216 -3.00 -3.49 26.36
N ARG A 217 -2.21 -2.64 27.03
CA ARG A 217 -1.61 -2.95 28.36
C ARG A 217 -2.29 -2.29 29.55
N ARG A 218 -3.38 -1.55 29.33
CA ARG A 218 -4.07 -0.82 30.41
C ARG A 218 -4.65 -1.76 31.50
N LYS A 219 -4.89 -3.03 31.17
CA LYS A 219 -5.37 -4.04 32.12
C LYS A 219 -4.35 -4.45 33.17
N ASP A 220 -3.06 -4.22 32.96
CA ASP A 220 -2.00 -4.66 33.88
C ASP A 220 -1.64 -3.59 34.92
N ILE A 221 -2.04 -2.33 34.68
CA ILE A 221 -1.68 -1.17 35.53
C ILE A 221 -2.58 -1.07 36.77
N ASN A 222 -3.84 -1.50 36.68
CA ASN A 222 -4.82 -1.40 37.77
C ASN A 222 -4.88 -2.64 38.68
N THR A 223 -3.99 -3.61 38.47
CA THR A 223 -4.00 -4.93 39.16
C THR A 223 -2.90 -5.07 40.20
N THR A 224 -2.25 -3.97 40.59
CA THR A 224 -1.26 -3.89 41.68
C THR A 224 -1.82 -3.02 42.79
#